data_AF-A0A851XYJ7-F1
#
_entry.id   AF-A0A851XYJ7-F1
#
_cell.length_a   1.000
_cell.length_b   1.000
_cell.length_c   1.000
_cell.angle_alpha   90.00
_cell.angle_beta   90.00
_cell.angle_gamma   90.00
#
_symmetry.space_group_name_H-M   'P 1'
#
loop_
_entity.id
_entity.type
_entity.pdbx_description
1 polymer ?
#
loop_
_entity_poly.entity_id
_entity_poly.type
_entity_poly.pdbx_seq_one_letter_code
_entity_poly.pdbx_strand_id
1 'polypeptide(L)'
;DFLCISLVNGFIQLRYNLGEKTIILQTFQKVCTNGSIWHSLKAGRVGNEGYLDLDGVNITHHKASPGMNALDTHTDFFVGGVSSLNLVNSMAVENEPTGFTGCIREVIINNRELKLTVTDPTGGANVGDCDGTVCGYAVCKNNGTCQVENSGFSCSCPHGWTGSTCEQSIHCSQHRCGSQALCIPQPTSFSYSCMCALGWSGKYCDSKIHFFIANRISLNFTTNQSEGLIVWMGKGEDEDNDFLAIGLANGTLKVVINLGERISVPLIHSNYFSCCDERWHFVTVVQNQTCIKVYLDEELILFEDIDPHRKYTALNYGGICYFGGFEIGREVNTVTTGLFHKEFIGKIKDVVLFQDSKKIQLMKAEGYNVYNGNYRN
;
A
#
# COMPACT_ATOMS: atom_id res chain seq x y z
N ASP A 1 -13.25 14.41 15.47
CA ASP A 1 -14.25 14.49 14.38
C ASP A 1 -15.23 13.33 14.44
N PHE A 2 -16.25 13.32 13.59
CA PHE A 2 -17.12 12.15 13.44
C PHE A 2 -17.71 12.02 12.03
N LEU A 3 -18.11 10.80 11.69
CA LEU A 3 -18.99 10.48 10.58
C LEU A 3 -19.98 9.41 11.07
N CYS A 4 -21.27 9.65 10.89
CA CYS A 4 -22.34 8.79 11.36
C CYS A 4 -23.42 8.66 10.28
N ILE A 5 -23.89 7.43 10.08
CA ILE A 5 -25.05 7.12 9.24
C ILE A 5 -26.13 6.56 10.17
N SER A 6 -27.32 7.15 10.12
CA SER A 6 -28.42 6.78 11.00
C SER A 6 -29.75 6.73 10.25
N LEU A 7 -30.71 5.99 10.81
CA LEU A 7 -32.09 5.94 10.34
C LEU A 7 -32.95 6.84 11.23
N VAL A 8 -33.52 7.91 10.67
CA VAL A 8 -34.30 8.92 11.38
C VAL A 8 -35.69 9.01 10.77
N ASN A 9 -36.73 8.60 11.51
CA ASN A 9 -38.13 8.64 11.05
C ASN A 9 -38.37 7.98 9.68
N GLY A 10 -37.60 6.93 9.36
CA GLY A 10 -37.63 6.21 8.10
C GLY A 10 -36.72 6.79 7.01
N PHE A 11 -36.03 7.90 7.25
CA PHE A 11 -35.05 8.46 6.31
C PHE A 11 -33.63 8.08 6.70
N ILE A 12 -32.76 7.83 5.72
CA ILE A 12 -31.34 7.67 5.99
C ILE A 12 -30.70 9.05 6.07
N GLN A 13 -29.89 9.26 7.11
CA GLN A 13 -29.20 10.51 7.35
C GLN A 13 -27.71 10.25 7.57
N LEU A 14 -26.87 10.93 6.77
CA LEU A 14 -25.43 11.01 6.95
C LEU A 14 -25.09 12.32 7.65
N ARG A 15 -24.46 12.25 8.82
CA ARG A 15 -23.91 13.38 9.56
C ARG A 15 -22.40 13.28 9.66
N TYR A 16 -21.68 14.35 9.40
CA TYR A 16 -20.24 14.38 9.63
C TYR A 16 -19.78 15.77 10.08
N ASN A 17 -18.73 15.81 10.89
CA ASN A 17 -18.11 17.04 11.37
C ASN A 17 -16.60 16.88 11.30
N LEU A 18 -15.93 17.80 10.60
CA LEU A 18 -14.48 17.80 10.35
C LEU A 18 -13.73 18.84 11.20
N GLY A 19 -14.36 19.39 12.26
CA GLY A 19 -13.74 20.32 13.21
C GLY A 19 -14.44 21.68 13.34
N GLU A 20 -15.30 22.06 12.40
CA GLU A 20 -16.00 23.37 12.43
C GLU A 20 -17.51 23.23 12.63
N LYS A 21 -18.18 22.55 11.70
CA LYS A 21 -19.65 22.43 11.65
C LYS A 21 -20.06 21.02 11.26
N THR A 22 -21.22 20.61 11.76
CA THR A 22 -21.85 19.35 11.38
C THR A 22 -22.59 19.54 10.05
N ILE A 23 -22.19 18.78 9.04
CA ILE A 23 -22.90 18.64 7.78
C ILE A 23 -23.92 17.52 7.91
N ILE A 24 -25.10 17.71 7.34
CA ILE A 24 -26.22 16.77 7.39
C ILE A 24 -26.73 16.56 5.96
N LEU A 25 -26.71 15.31 5.50
CA LEU A 25 -27.34 14.85 4.27
C LEU A 25 -28.46 13.88 4.64
N GLN A 26 -29.62 13.99 4.00
CA GLN A 26 -30.76 13.13 4.29
C GLN A 26 -31.43 12.65 2.99
N THR A 27 -31.98 11.44 3.02
CA THR A 27 -32.74 10.90 1.91
C THR A 27 -34.04 11.65 1.62
N PHE A 28 -34.39 11.77 0.34
CA PHE A 28 -35.70 12.32 -0.07
C PHE A 28 -36.84 11.33 0.18
N GLN A 29 -36.52 10.03 0.09
CA GLN A 29 -37.47 8.94 0.28
C GLN A 29 -37.20 8.19 1.58
N LYS A 30 -38.26 7.61 2.14
CA LYS A 30 -38.17 6.70 3.28
C LYS A 30 -37.76 5.31 2.82
N VAL A 31 -36.99 4.61 3.65
CA VAL A 31 -36.76 3.17 3.49
C VAL A 31 -38.02 2.39 3.87
N CYS A 32 -38.24 1.25 3.22
CA CYS A 32 -39.28 0.31 3.58
C CYS A 32 -38.86 -0.44 4.85
N THR A 33 -39.64 -0.30 5.92
CA THR A 33 -39.33 -0.88 7.24
C THR A 33 -40.07 -2.20 7.50
N ASN A 34 -40.58 -2.86 6.46
CA ASN A 34 -41.32 -4.12 6.57
C ASN A 34 -40.40 -5.35 6.73
N GLY A 35 -39.07 -5.17 6.64
CA GLY A 35 -38.07 -6.22 6.82
C GLY A 35 -37.91 -7.16 5.62
N SER A 36 -38.68 -6.97 4.54
CA SER A 36 -38.64 -7.85 3.35
C SER A 36 -37.91 -7.24 2.16
N ILE A 37 -37.45 -5.99 2.28
CA ILE A 37 -36.85 -5.22 1.19
C ILE A 37 -35.43 -4.83 1.60
N TRP A 38 -34.47 -5.21 0.75
CA TRP A 38 -33.09 -4.76 0.87
C TRP A 38 -32.93 -3.40 0.18
N HIS A 39 -32.26 -2.47 0.87
CA HIS A 39 -31.90 -1.16 0.33
C HIS A 39 -30.39 -1.09 0.11
N SER A 40 -29.97 -0.48 -1.01
CA SER A 40 -28.56 -0.21 -1.30
C SER A 40 -28.21 1.22 -0.90
N LEU A 41 -27.24 1.37 -0.01
CA LEU A 41 -26.79 2.67 0.48
C LEU A 41 -25.33 2.91 0.10
N LYS A 42 -25.04 4.04 -0.57
CA LYS A 42 -23.68 4.57 -0.72
C LYS A 42 -23.61 5.92 -0.05
N ALA A 43 -22.75 6.06 0.95
CA ALA A 43 -22.64 7.27 1.72
C ALA A 43 -21.18 7.53 2.07
N GLY A 44 -20.77 8.79 2.13
CA GLY A 44 -19.41 9.15 2.49
C GLY A 44 -19.07 10.58 2.12
N ARG A 45 -17.78 10.85 1.91
CA ARG A 45 -17.26 12.15 1.53
C ARG A 45 -16.04 12.06 0.62
N VAL A 46 -15.79 13.10 -0.16
CA VAL A 46 -14.54 13.37 -0.87
C VAL A 46 -14.06 14.75 -0.41
N GLY A 47 -12.98 14.79 0.37
CA GLY A 47 -12.59 16.02 1.06
C GLY A 47 -13.70 16.49 2.01
N ASN A 48 -14.16 17.74 1.84
CA ASN A 48 -15.25 18.32 2.62
C ASN A 48 -16.65 18.06 2.01
N GLU A 49 -16.73 17.49 0.80
CA GLU A 49 -18.00 17.27 0.10
C GLU A 49 -18.57 15.89 0.42
N GLY A 50 -19.77 15.85 1.01
CA GLY A 50 -20.48 14.62 1.32
C GLY A 50 -21.31 14.12 0.15
N TYR A 51 -21.52 12.81 0.08
CA TYR A 51 -22.46 12.17 -0.85
C TYR A 51 -23.33 11.15 -0.11
N LEU A 52 -24.58 11.04 -0.56
CA LEU A 52 -25.56 10.07 -0.08
C LEU A 52 -26.40 9.58 -1.25
N ASP A 53 -26.44 8.27 -1.47
CA ASP A 53 -27.18 7.60 -2.54
C ASP A 53 -27.95 6.45 -1.90
N LEU A 54 -29.26 6.46 -2.08
CA LEU A 54 -30.15 5.38 -1.67
C LEU A 54 -30.82 4.80 -2.91
N ASP A 55 -30.59 3.52 -3.17
CA ASP A 55 -31.16 2.75 -4.29
C ASP A 55 -30.90 3.36 -5.68
N GLY A 56 -29.75 4.04 -5.85
CA GLY A 56 -29.37 4.73 -7.08
C GLY A 56 -29.88 6.17 -7.17
N VAL A 57 -30.61 6.65 -6.17
CA VAL A 57 -31.08 8.04 -6.09
C VAL A 57 -30.04 8.88 -5.36
N ASN A 58 -29.23 9.58 -6.15
CA ASN A 58 -28.16 10.45 -5.65
C ASN A 58 -28.70 11.71 -4.97
N ILE A 59 -28.10 12.03 -3.83
CA ILE A 59 -28.33 13.23 -3.04
C ILE A 59 -26.97 13.85 -2.81
N THR A 60 -26.70 14.88 -3.60
CA THR A 60 -25.57 15.75 -3.42
C THR A 60 -26.08 17.06 -2.83
N HIS A 61 -25.55 17.47 -1.68
CA HIS A 61 -25.90 18.77 -1.09
C HIS A 61 -24.65 19.65 -0.93
N HIS A 62 -24.65 20.70 -1.74
CA HIS A 62 -23.95 21.99 -1.68
C HIS A 62 -22.42 22.12 -1.51
N LYS A 63 -21.86 22.82 -2.52
CA LYS A 63 -20.63 23.64 -2.61
C LYS A 63 -19.65 23.57 -1.43
N ALA A 64 -18.46 23.03 -1.71
CA ALA A 64 -17.24 23.22 -0.95
C ALA A 64 -17.19 24.61 -0.29
N SER A 65 -17.37 24.65 1.04
CA SER A 65 -16.98 25.81 1.83
C SER A 65 -15.47 25.73 2.04
N PRO A 66 -14.70 26.83 1.99
CA PRO A 66 -13.33 26.83 2.48
C PRO A 66 -13.33 26.32 3.93
N GLY A 67 -12.49 25.35 4.26
CA GLY A 67 -12.48 24.74 5.60
C GLY A 67 -11.72 23.41 5.64
N MET A 68 -11.77 22.75 6.80
CA MET A 68 -11.12 21.46 7.04
C MET A 68 -11.65 20.37 6.09
N ASN A 69 -10.74 19.53 5.57
CA ASN A 69 -11.02 18.47 4.58
C ASN A 69 -10.63 17.06 5.06
N ALA A 70 -9.95 16.97 6.21
CA ALA A 70 -9.56 15.73 6.84
C ALA A 70 -10.62 15.31 7.87
N LEU A 71 -10.80 14.00 8.04
CA LEU A 71 -11.58 13.42 9.14
C LEU A 71 -10.59 12.70 10.03
N ASP A 72 -10.39 13.20 11.24
CA ASP A 72 -9.52 12.56 12.22
C ASP A 72 -10.35 11.84 13.29
N THR A 73 -10.31 10.51 13.23
CA THR A 73 -10.98 9.62 14.17
C THR A 73 -9.96 8.64 14.75
N HIS A 74 -9.69 8.75 16.05
CA HIS A 74 -8.83 7.83 16.80
C HIS A 74 -9.59 6.66 17.44
N THR A 75 -10.79 6.35 16.95
CA THR A 75 -11.69 5.36 17.54
C THR A 75 -11.93 4.18 16.60
N ASP A 76 -12.39 3.08 17.17
CA ASP A 76 -12.89 1.95 16.40
C ASP A 76 -14.06 2.34 15.48
N PHE A 77 -14.22 1.55 14.42
CA PHE A 77 -15.34 1.66 13.49
C PHE A 77 -16.48 0.74 13.93
N PHE A 78 -17.70 1.28 13.97
CA PHE A 78 -18.87 0.59 14.51
C PHE A 78 -19.96 0.44 13.44
N VAL A 79 -20.59 -0.74 13.40
CA VAL A 79 -21.73 -1.05 12.52
C VAL A 79 -22.87 -1.58 13.37
N GLY A 80 -24.09 -1.09 13.13
CA GLY A 80 -25.29 -1.52 13.85
C GLY A 80 -25.46 -0.91 15.25
N GLY A 81 -24.40 -0.39 15.87
CA GLY A 81 -24.45 0.29 17.17
C GLY A 81 -23.05 0.45 17.77
N VAL A 82 -22.96 1.10 18.92
CA VAL A 82 -21.70 1.29 19.66
C VAL A 82 -21.72 0.52 20.99
N SER A 83 -20.55 0.31 21.60
CA SER A 83 -20.42 -0.38 22.89
C SER A 83 -21.13 0.33 24.05
N SER A 84 -21.19 1.66 24.01
CA SER A 84 -21.95 2.48 24.94
C SER A 84 -22.54 3.69 24.23
N LEU A 85 -23.87 3.82 24.25
CA LEU A 85 -24.59 4.91 23.59
C LEU A 85 -24.22 6.29 24.15
N ASN A 86 -23.75 6.35 25.40
CA ASN A 86 -23.26 7.58 26.04
C ASN A 86 -21.98 8.15 25.39
N LEU A 87 -21.27 7.35 24.60
CA LEU A 87 -20.07 7.78 23.87
C LEU A 87 -20.39 8.38 22.50
N VAL A 88 -21.64 8.28 22.04
CA VAL A 88 -22.06 8.88 20.78
C VAL A 88 -22.12 10.40 20.97
N ASN A 89 -21.38 11.13 20.14
CA ASN A 89 -21.45 12.58 20.13
C ASN A 89 -22.89 13.03 19.85
N SER A 90 -23.45 13.91 20.67
CA SER A 90 -24.85 14.37 20.54
C SER A 90 -25.15 15.06 19.21
N MET A 91 -24.14 15.55 18.49
CA MET A 91 -24.29 16.11 17.14
C MET A 91 -24.26 15.05 16.03
N ALA A 92 -23.81 13.84 16.33
CA ALA A 92 -23.67 12.76 15.34
C ALA A 92 -25.01 12.10 14.96
N VAL A 93 -26.04 12.30 15.77
CA VAL A 93 -27.40 11.79 15.54
C VAL A 93 -28.43 12.90 15.74
N GLU A 94 -29.64 12.74 15.20
CA GLU A 94 -30.72 13.72 15.38
C GLU A 94 -31.46 13.56 16.71
N ASN A 95 -31.73 12.31 17.08
CA ASN A 95 -32.47 11.91 18.28
C ASN A 95 -31.52 11.18 19.24
N GLU A 96 -32.05 10.81 20.42
CA GLU A 96 -31.33 9.95 21.37
C GLU A 96 -30.73 8.72 20.66
N PRO A 97 -29.43 8.42 20.86
CA PRO A 97 -28.77 7.32 20.16
C PRO A 97 -29.45 5.99 20.49
N THR A 98 -29.87 5.26 19.46
CA THR A 98 -30.35 3.88 19.58
C THR A 98 -29.59 2.97 18.63
N GLY A 99 -29.42 1.71 19.00
CA GLY A 99 -28.87 0.70 18.09
C GLY A 99 -29.79 0.45 16.89
N PHE A 100 -29.20 0.09 15.76
CA PHE A 100 -29.93 -0.40 14.61
C PHE A 100 -30.37 -1.84 14.83
N THR A 101 -31.63 -2.12 14.52
CA THR A 101 -32.18 -3.48 14.51
C THR A 101 -32.61 -3.81 13.09
N GLY A 102 -31.98 -4.82 12.50
CA GLY A 102 -32.23 -5.24 11.13
C GLY A 102 -31.03 -5.98 10.56
N CYS A 103 -30.98 -6.05 9.24
CA CYS A 103 -29.99 -6.82 8.51
C CYS A 103 -29.04 -5.93 7.72
N ILE A 104 -27.75 -6.24 7.80
CA ILE A 104 -26.68 -5.54 7.09
C ILE A 104 -25.84 -6.59 6.37
N ARG A 105 -25.58 -6.38 5.08
CA ARG A 105 -24.69 -7.22 4.27
C ARG A 105 -23.87 -6.36 3.32
N GLU A 106 -22.82 -6.92 2.72
CA GLU A 106 -22.01 -6.26 1.68
C GLU A 106 -21.43 -4.91 2.12
N VAL A 107 -20.87 -4.85 3.33
CA VAL A 107 -20.28 -3.61 3.85
C VAL A 107 -18.94 -3.37 3.17
N ILE A 108 -18.84 -2.29 2.40
CA ILE A 108 -17.62 -1.90 1.68
C ILE A 108 -17.18 -0.52 2.19
N ILE A 109 -15.93 -0.41 2.63
CA ILE A 109 -15.32 0.84 3.12
C ILE A 109 -14.06 1.10 2.31
N ASN A 110 -13.98 2.26 1.65
CA ASN A 110 -12.83 2.66 0.83
C ASN A 110 -12.34 1.54 -0.12
N ASN A 111 -13.29 0.91 -0.83
CA ASN A 111 -13.08 -0.23 -1.74
C ASN A 111 -12.60 -1.54 -1.08
N ARG A 112 -12.63 -1.63 0.24
CA ARG A 112 -12.37 -2.87 0.98
C ARG A 112 -13.68 -3.42 1.51
N GLU A 113 -14.04 -4.61 1.07
CA GLU A 113 -15.16 -5.36 1.66
C GLU A 113 -14.78 -5.81 3.08
N LEU A 114 -15.65 -5.48 4.03
CA LEU A 114 -15.58 -6.02 5.38
C LEU A 114 -16.30 -7.35 5.42
N LYS A 115 -15.56 -8.41 5.74
CA LYS A 115 -16.15 -9.71 5.99
C LYS A 115 -16.90 -9.67 7.32
N LEU A 116 -18.21 -9.91 7.28
CA LEU A 116 -19.07 -9.93 8.46
C LEU A 116 -19.19 -11.35 9.03
N THR A 117 -18.05 -12.02 9.24
CA THR A 117 -18.03 -13.35 9.86
C THR A 117 -17.87 -13.24 11.38
N VAL A 118 -18.09 -14.33 12.12
CA VAL A 118 -17.92 -14.34 13.58
C VAL A 118 -16.50 -14.04 14.06
N THR A 119 -15.49 -14.11 13.18
CA THR A 119 -14.07 -13.92 13.54
C THR A 119 -13.48 -12.58 13.16
N ASP A 120 -14.13 -11.82 12.28
CA ASP A 120 -13.55 -10.58 11.74
C ASP A 120 -13.78 -9.33 12.62
N PRO A 121 -14.96 -9.12 13.24
CA PRO A 121 -15.16 -8.03 14.19
C PRO A 121 -14.34 -8.22 15.46
N THR A 122 -13.82 -7.12 16.03
CA THR A 122 -13.14 -7.13 17.34
C THR A 122 -14.09 -7.43 18.50
N GLY A 123 -15.38 -7.19 18.31
CA GLY A 123 -16.45 -7.52 19.25
C GLY A 123 -17.83 -7.18 18.70
N GLY A 124 -18.88 -7.70 19.34
CA GLY A 124 -20.27 -7.46 18.97
C GLY A 124 -21.24 -8.08 19.98
N ALA A 125 -22.45 -7.52 20.06
CA ALA A 125 -23.53 -8.04 20.88
C ALA A 125 -24.82 -8.10 20.07
N ASN A 126 -25.63 -9.13 20.29
CA ASN A 126 -26.91 -9.35 19.58
C ASN A 126 -26.78 -9.41 18.04
N VAL A 127 -25.64 -9.92 17.54
CA VAL A 127 -25.40 -10.14 16.11
C VAL A 127 -25.65 -11.62 15.80
N GLY A 128 -26.46 -11.87 14.77
CA GLY A 128 -26.77 -13.21 14.29
C GLY A 128 -27.00 -13.22 12.77
N ASP A 129 -27.15 -14.40 12.20
CA ASP A 129 -27.50 -14.55 10.79
C ASP A 129 -28.93 -14.08 10.55
N CYS A 130 -29.09 -13.18 9.59
CA CYS A 130 -30.36 -12.59 9.20
C CYS A 130 -31.19 -13.47 8.27
N ASP A 131 -30.54 -14.33 7.49
CA ASP A 131 -31.23 -15.17 6.50
C ASP A 131 -31.88 -16.39 7.15
N GLY A 132 -31.52 -16.71 8.41
CA GLY A 132 -32.14 -17.77 9.22
C GLY A 132 -31.93 -19.18 8.66
N THR A 133 -31.10 -19.34 7.63
CA THR A 133 -30.77 -20.62 7.02
C THR A 133 -29.27 -20.76 6.87
N VAL A 134 -28.81 -22.01 6.83
CA VAL A 134 -27.42 -22.35 6.48
C VAL A 134 -27.01 -21.91 5.06
N CYS A 135 -27.97 -21.46 4.24
CA CYS A 135 -27.76 -20.80 2.97
C CYS A 135 -27.87 -19.28 3.12
N GLY A 136 -26.85 -18.67 3.71
CA GLY A 136 -26.71 -17.21 3.75
C GLY A 136 -26.28 -16.61 2.39
N TYR A 137 -26.42 -15.30 2.26
CA TYR A 137 -26.17 -14.51 1.03
C TYR A 137 -24.90 -14.84 0.23
N ALA A 138 -23.79 -15.22 0.87
CA ALA A 138 -22.49 -15.39 0.20
C ALA A 138 -21.82 -16.74 0.50
N VAL A 139 -22.61 -17.76 0.88
CA VAL A 139 -22.10 -19.12 1.14
C VAL A 139 -21.53 -19.73 -0.14
N CYS A 140 -22.30 -19.71 -1.23
CA CYS A 140 -21.83 -20.14 -2.54
C CYS A 140 -21.23 -18.96 -3.32
N LYS A 141 -19.92 -19.00 -3.55
CA LYS A 141 -19.17 -17.98 -4.28
C LYS A 141 -19.45 -18.05 -5.78
N ASN A 142 -19.00 -17.01 -6.49
CA ASN A 142 -18.98 -16.95 -7.95
C ASN A 142 -20.33 -17.29 -8.62
N ASN A 143 -21.42 -16.78 -8.03
CA ASN A 143 -22.79 -16.99 -8.51
C ASN A 143 -23.28 -18.45 -8.41
N GLY A 144 -22.73 -19.23 -7.45
CA GLY A 144 -23.24 -20.55 -7.10
C GLY A 144 -24.62 -20.49 -6.44
N THR A 145 -25.42 -21.52 -6.67
CA THR A 145 -26.76 -21.63 -6.07
C THR A 145 -26.69 -22.49 -4.82
N CYS A 146 -27.10 -21.93 -3.67
CA CYS A 146 -27.14 -22.65 -2.40
C CYS A 146 -28.44 -23.45 -2.25
N GLN A 147 -28.31 -24.69 -1.76
CA GLN A 147 -29.43 -25.56 -1.42
C GLN A 147 -29.29 -26.02 0.03
N VAL A 148 -30.35 -25.87 0.81
CA VAL A 148 -30.39 -26.37 2.20
C VAL A 148 -30.61 -27.88 2.17
N GLU A 149 -29.76 -28.62 2.87
CA GLU A 149 -29.85 -30.07 3.05
C GLU A 149 -30.07 -30.42 4.53
N ASN A 150 -30.49 -31.66 4.81
CA ASN A 150 -30.81 -32.12 6.17
C ASN A 150 -29.64 -31.99 7.18
N SER A 151 -28.39 -31.93 6.69
CA SER A 151 -27.17 -31.83 7.51
C SER A 151 -26.34 -30.57 7.25
N GLY A 152 -26.88 -29.55 6.56
CA GLY A 152 -26.14 -28.33 6.23
C GLY A 152 -26.57 -27.72 4.90
N PHE A 153 -25.60 -27.32 4.08
CA PHE A 153 -25.84 -26.74 2.76
C PHE A 153 -25.03 -27.45 1.68
N SER A 154 -25.46 -27.30 0.43
CA SER A 154 -24.74 -27.72 -0.77
C SER A 154 -24.75 -26.60 -1.81
N CYS A 155 -23.64 -26.41 -2.52
CA CYS A 155 -23.51 -25.40 -3.56
C CYS A 155 -23.50 -26.04 -4.94
N SER A 156 -24.44 -25.63 -5.79
CA SER A 156 -24.40 -25.93 -7.22
C SER A 156 -23.55 -24.87 -7.94
N CYS A 157 -22.37 -25.29 -8.42
CA CYS A 157 -21.40 -24.38 -9.03
C CYS A 157 -21.65 -24.14 -10.51
N PRO A 158 -21.56 -22.87 -10.98
CA PRO A 158 -21.68 -22.56 -12.39
C PRO A 158 -20.45 -23.04 -13.17
N HIS A 159 -20.60 -23.11 -14.49
CA HIS A 159 -19.53 -23.54 -15.39
C HIS A 159 -18.28 -22.67 -15.19
N GLY A 160 -17.12 -23.32 -14.97
CA GLY A 160 -15.86 -22.63 -14.70
C GLY A 160 -15.43 -22.63 -13.21
N TRP A 161 -16.31 -23.07 -12.31
CA TRP A 161 -16.08 -23.08 -10.86
C TRP A 161 -16.31 -24.46 -10.22
N THR A 162 -15.65 -24.70 -9.10
CA THR A 162 -15.69 -25.94 -8.31
C THR A 162 -15.32 -25.66 -6.84
N GLY A 163 -15.28 -26.69 -6.02
CA GLY A 163 -15.14 -26.59 -4.56
C GLY A 163 -16.49 -26.62 -3.85
N SER A 164 -16.46 -26.85 -2.54
CA SER A 164 -17.68 -27.00 -1.72
C SER A 164 -18.53 -25.74 -1.64
N THR A 165 -17.92 -24.58 -1.89
CA THR A 165 -18.54 -23.25 -1.91
C THR A 165 -18.34 -22.55 -3.25
N CYS A 166 -17.98 -23.27 -4.33
CA CYS A 166 -17.68 -22.70 -5.65
C CYS A 166 -16.55 -21.65 -5.65
N GLU A 167 -15.64 -21.76 -4.70
CA GLU A 167 -14.54 -20.83 -4.46
C GLU A 167 -13.36 -21.00 -5.43
N GLN A 168 -13.24 -22.17 -6.05
CA GLN A 168 -12.07 -22.53 -6.86
C GLN A 168 -12.42 -22.54 -8.35
N SER A 169 -11.61 -21.90 -9.18
CA SER A 169 -11.76 -22.01 -10.63
C SER A 169 -11.32 -23.40 -11.11
N ILE A 170 -12.04 -23.98 -12.07
CA ILE A 170 -11.66 -25.28 -12.68
C ILE A 170 -10.25 -25.25 -13.27
N HIS A 171 -9.80 -24.09 -13.79
CA HIS A 171 -8.46 -23.92 -14.36
C HIS A 171 -7.36 -23.96 -13.30
N CYS A 172 -7.72 -23.70 -12.04
CA CYS A 172 -6.84 -23.76 -10.88
C CYS A 172 -7.08 -25.03 -10.03
N SER A 173 -7.97 -25.94 -10.42
CA SER A 173 -8.26 -27.16 -9.64
C SER A 173 -7.07 -28.11 -9.51
N GLN A 174 -6.22 -28.16 -10.55
CA GLN A 174 -5.03 -29.02 -10.63
C GLN A 174 -3.80 -28.23 -11.09
N HIS A 175 -3.64 -27.01 -10.57
CA HIS A 175 -2.49 -26.18 -10.93
C HIS A 175 -1.17 -26.76 -10.38
N ARG A 176 -0.06 -26.41 -11.03
CA ARG A 176 1.29 -26.76 -10.56
C ARG A 176 1.98 -25.63 -9.79
N CYS A 177 1.29 -24.54 -9.50
CA CYS A 177 1.87 -23.44 -8.73
C CYS A 177 2.43 -23.94 -7.39
N GLY A 178 3.61 -23.45 -7.02
CA GLY A 178 4.29 -23.78 -5.77
C GLY A 178 3.44 -23.42 -4.54
N SER A 179 3.74 -24.02 -3.39
CA SER A 179 2.87 -24.00 -2.20
C SER A 179 2.55 -22.61 -1.63
N GLN A 180 3.34 -21.59 -1.97
CA GLN A 180 3.12 -20.19 -1.55
C GLN A 180 2.66 -19.28 -2.69
N ALA A 181 2.42 -19.81 -3.88
CA ALA A 181 1.99 -19.05 -5.04
C ALA A 181 0.47 -19.03 -5.18
N LEU A 182 -0.06 -17.92 -5.69
CA LEU A 182 -1.48 -17.79 -6.00
C LEU A 182 -1.72 -18.22 -7.45
N CYS A 183 -2.64 -19.16 -7.66
CA CYS A 183 -3.10 -19.49 -9.00
C CYS A 183 -4.10 -18.43 -9.49
N ILE A 184 -3.79 -17.84 -10.65
CA ILE A 184 -4.64 -16.88 -11.34
C ILE A 184 -5.25 -17.58 -12.56
N PRO A 185 -6.56 -17.84 -12.59
CA PRO A 185 -7.20 -18.47 -13.72
C PRO A 185 -7.17 -17.55 -14.95
N GLN A 186 -7.01 -18.13 -16.13
CA GLN A 186 -7.06 -17.44 -17.43
C GLN A 186 -8.15 -18.11 -18.29
N PRO A 187 -9.43 -17.74 -18.09
CA PRO A 187 -10.56 -18.42 -18.73
C PRO A 187 -10.54 -18.32 -20.26
N THR A 188 -10.08 -17.19 -20.80
CA THR A 188 -10.04 -16.94 -22.26
C THR A 188 -9.09 -17.86 -23.01
N SER A 189 -7.99 -18.26 -22.38
CA SER A 189 -7.00 -19.21 -22.91
C SER A 189 -7.16 -20.61 -22.34
N PHE A 190 -8.24 -20.87 -21.61
CA PHE A 190 -8.51 -22.12 -20.90
C PHE A 190 -7.32 -22.61 -20.05
N SER A 191 -6.57 -21.67 -19.46
CA SER A 191 -5.30 -21.92 -18.74
C SER A 191 -5.25 -21.24 -17.38
N TYR A 192 -4.08 -21.27 -16.73
CA TYR A 192 -3.80 -20.53 -15.51
C TYR A 192 -2.39 -19.94 -15.55
N SER A 193 -2.13 -18.97 -14.69
CA SER A 193 -0.79 -18.46 -14.38
C SER A 193 -0.54 -18.48 -12.89
N CYS A 194 0.72 -18.55 -12.48
CA CYS A 194 1.09 -18.52 -11.07
C CYS A 194 1.65 -17.15 -10.71
N MET A 195 1.03 -16.49 -9.74
CA MET A 195 1.58 -15.29 -9.12
C MET A 195 2.46 -15.73 -7.96
N CYS A 196 3.76 -15.53 -8.10
CA CYS A 196 4.73 -16.02 -7.12
C CYS A 196 4.73 -15.17 -5.86
N ALA A 197 4.82 -15.81 -4.69
CA ALA A 197 5.16 -15.12 -3.46
C ALA A 197 6.57 -14.52 -3.55
N LEU A 198 6.81 -13.48 -2.75
CA LEU A 198 8.13 -12.86 -2.61
C LEU A 198 9.19 -13.94 -2.31
N GLY A 199 10.29 -13.90 -3.04
CA GLY A 199 11.35 -14.90 -2.92
C GLY A 199 11.13 -16.18 -3.73
N TRP A 200 10.13 -16.26 -4.61
CA TRP A 200 9.89 -17.38 -5.54
C TRP A 200 9.73 -16.90 -6.99
N SER A 201 10.15 -17.71 -7.96
CA SER A 201 10.13 -17.40 -9.39
C SER A 201 9.93 -18.66 -10.23
N GLY A 202 9.88 -18.47 -11.56
CA GLY A 202 9.60 -19.53 -12.53
C GLY A 202 8.12 -19.61 -12.90
N LYS A 203 7.82 -20.32 -14.00
CA LYS A 203 6.45 -20.45 -14.54
C LYS A 203 5.45 -20.97 -13.51
N TYR A 204 5.92 -21.85 -12.63
CA TYR A 204 5.12 -22.47 -11.58
C TYR A 204 5.50 -22.01 -10.18
N CYS A 205 6.35 -20.97 -10.03
CA CYS A 205 6.82 -20.50 -8.72
C CYS A 205 7.47 -21.61 -7.86
N ASP A 206 8.09 -22.58 -8.53
CA ASP A 206 8.76 -23.75 -7.97
C ASP A 206 10.26 -23.50 -7.74
N SER A 207 10.78 -22.39 -8.26
CA SER A 207 12.16 -21.96 -8.05
C SER A 207 12.21 -20.94 -6.93
N LYS A 208 12.90 -21.27 -5.83
CA LYS A 208 13.23 -20.26 -4.83
C LYS A 208 14.14 -19.22 -5.49
N ILE A 209 13.80 -17.95 -5.39
CA ILE A 209 14.73 -16.88 -5.67
C ILE A 209 15.81 -17.01 -4.59
N HIS A 210 16.91 -17.62 -4.99
CA HIS A 210 18.15 -17.47 -4.28
C HIS A 210 18.49 -15.98 -4.37
N PHE A 211 18.33 -15.23 -3.26
CA PHE A 211 18.86 -13.87 -3.09
C PHE A 211 20.42 -13.82 -3.15
N PHE A 212 21.03 -14.90 -3.63
CA PHE A 212 22.39 -14.96 -4.09
C PHE A 212 22.43 -14.56 -5.57
N ILE A 213 22.39 -13.29 -5.91
CA ILE A 213 23.36 -12.68 -6.83
C ILE A 213 23.36 -11.20 -6.48
N ALA A 214 24.57 -10.64 -6.41
CA ALA A 214 24.86 -9.29 -5.99
C ALA A 214 23.77 -8.22 -6.25
N ASN A 215 23.43 -7.44 -5.23
CA ASN A 215 22.65 -6.21 -5.42
C ASN A 215 23.49 -5.25 -6.26
N ARG A 216 23.02 -4.94 -7.46
CA ARG A 216 23.66 -3.98 -8.36
C ARG A 216 22.79 -2.76 -8.51
N ILE A 217 23.32 -1.58 -8.24
CA ILE A 217 22.71 -0.32 -8.68
C ILE A 217 23.68 0.37 -9.62
N SER A 218 23.17 0.84 -10.75
CA SER A 218 23.95 1.69 -11.64
C SER A 218 23.14 2.85 -12.19
N LEU A 219 23.73 4.02 -12.30
CA LEU A 219 23.07 5.23 -12.81
C LEU A 219 24.10 6.20 -13.38
N ASN A 220 23.63 7.06 -14.27
CA ASN A 220 24.39 8.23 -14.72
C ASN A 220 23.91 9.47 -13.95
N PHE A 221 24.84 10.29 -13.48
CA PHE A 221 24.52 11.56 -12.84
C PHE A 221 25.41 12.70 -13.35
N THR A 222 24.93 13.94 -13.21
CA THR A 222 25.72 15.16 -13.42
C THR A 222 25.24 16.24 -12.45
N THR A 223 26.17 17.03 -11.91
CA THR A 223 25.89 18.13 -10.98
C THR A 223 27.03 19.15 -11.00
N ASN A 224 26.77 20.34 -10.45
CA ASN A 224 27.79 21.33 -10.11
C ASN A 224 27.97 21.47 -8.58
N GLN A 225 27.29 20.63 -7.79
CA GLN A 225 27.37 20.63 -6.34
C GLN A 225 28.42 19.64 -5.83
N SER A 226 29.17 20.04 -4.82
CA SER A 226 30.18 19.20 -4.15
C SER A 226 29.59 18.30 -3.05
N GLU A 227 28.31 18.47 -2.71
CA GLU A 227 27.60 17.72 -1.70
C GLU A 227 26.18 17.43 -2.16
N GLY A 228 25.67 16.24 -1.82
CA GLY A 228 24.28 15.89 -2.11
C GLY A 228 24.02 14.38 -2.04
N LEU A 229 22.87 13.98 -1.51
CA LEU A 229 22.40 12.59 -1.51
C LEU A 229 21.79 12.24 -2.88
N ILE A 230 22.46 11.37 -3.65
CA ILE A 230 21.99 10.94 -4.98
C ILE A 230 20.97 9.82 -4.85
N VAL A 231 21.27 8.79 -4.05
CA VAL A 231 20.42 7.61 -3.85
C VAL A 231 20.35 7.23 -2.39
N TRP A 232 19.16 6.89 -1.92
CA TRP A 232 18.94 6.18 -0.65
C TRP A 232 18.05 4.95 -0.87
N MET A 233 18.58 3.77 -0.61
CA MET A 233 17.84 2.51 -0.64
C MET A 233 17.71 1.98 0.78
N GLY A 234 16.52 2.03 1.37
CA GLY A 234 16.29 1.54 2.74
C GLY A 234 15.30 2.40 3.53
N LYS A 235 14.95 1.95 4.74
CA LYS A 235 14.05 2.66 5.66
C LYS A 235 14.88 3.54 6.60
N GLY A 236 15.09 4.80 6.26
CA GLY A 236 15.99 5.73 6.97
C GLY A 236 15.45 6.27 8.30
N GLU A 237 14.83 5.43 9.12
CA GLU A 237 14.17 5.86 10.38
C GLU A 237 14.76 5.20 11.63
N ASP A 238 15.58 4.17 11.46
CA ASP A 238 16.21 3.41 12.55
C ASP A 238 17.66 3.08 12.18
N GLU A 239 18.58 3.16 13.14
CA GLU A 239 20.00 2.82 12.97
C GLU A 239 20.21 1.33 12.72
N ASP A 240 19.25 0.49 13.12
CA ASP A 240 19.26 -0.95 12.88
C ASP A 240 18.71 -1.32 11.48
N ASN A 241 18.22 -0.37 10.68
CA ASN A 241 17.69 -0.65 9.34
C ASN A 241 18.79 -0.77 8.28
N ASP A 242 18.63 -1.76 7.42
CA ASP A 242 19.48 -1.96 6.24
C ASP A 242 19.30 -0.81 5.25
N PHE A 243 20.42 -0.20 4.85
CA PHE A 243 20.42 0.81 3.79
C PHE A 243 21.68 0.80 2.94
N LEU A 244 21.54 1.28 1.70
CA LEU A 244 22.62 1.66 0.81
C LEU A 244 22.39 3.09 0.35
N ALA A 245 23.39 3.95 0.55
CA ALA A 245 23.35 5.34 0.14
C ALA A 245 24.51 5.66 -0.80
N ILE A 246 24.23 6.46 -1.83
CA ILE A 246 25.20 6.98 -2.79
C ILE A 246 25.02 8.49 -2.81
N GLY A 247 26.11 9.24 -2.66
CA GLY A 247 26.07 10.69 -2.79
C GLY A 247 27.44 11.31 -2.91
N LEU A 248 27.51 12.61 -2.64
CA LEU A 248 28.72 13.41 -2.73
C LEU A 248 29.01 14.06 -1.38
N ALA A 249 30.29 14.10 -1.03
CA ALA A 249 30.81 14.86 0.09
C ALA A 249 32.14 15.51 -0.31
N ASN A 250 32.25 16.82 -0.15
CA ASN A 250 33.45 17.59 -0.51
C ASN A 250 33.98 17.32 -1.93
N GLY A 251 33.09 17.12 -2.91
CA GLY A 251 33.46 16.88 -4.31
C GLY A 251 33.80 15.42 -4.64
N THR A 252 33.77 14.53 -3.64
CA THR A 252 34.10 13.10 -3.79
C THR A 252 32.87 12.21 -3.65
N LEU A 253 32.90 11.06 -4.34
CA LEU A 253 31.85 10.06 -4.24
C LEU A 253 31.89 9.40 -2.86
N LYS A 254 30.74 9.41 -2.17
CA LYS A 254 30.53 8.79 -0.87
C LYS A 254 29.50 7.68 -1.02
N VAL A 255 29.91 6.45 -0.68
CA VAL A 255 29.00 5.30 -0.59
C VAL A 255 28.94 4.85 0.85
N VAL A 256 27.74 4.67 1.38
CA VAL A 256 27.52 4.23 2.76
C VAL A 256 26.58 3.04 2.73
N ILE A 257 26.90 2.02 3.50
CA ILE A 257 26.07 0.83 3.60
C ILE A 257 25.96 0.37 5.05
N ASN A 258 24.76 -0.08 5.41
CA ASN A 258 24.43 -0.74 6.65
C ASN A 258 23.67 -2.04 6.32
N LEU A 259 24.10 -3.16 6.89
CA LEU A 259 23.45 -4.47 6.76
C LEU A 259 22.77 -4.92 8.07
N GLY A 260 22.55 -4.02 9.02
CA GLY A 260 21.91 -4.30 10.31
C GLY A 260 22.87 -4.37 11.49
N GLU A 261 24.06 -3.76 11.38
CA GLU A 261 24.99 -3.56 12.51
C GLU A 261 25.04 -2.05 12.83
N ARG A 262 24.96 -1.70 14.11
CA ARG A 262 24.85 -0.32 14.66
C ARG A 262 25.94 0.69 14.21
N ILE A 263 26.89 0.29 13.38
CA ILE A 263 27.97 1.13 12.88
C ILE A 263 27.98 1.02 11.35
N SER A 264 27.44 2.05 10.68
CA SER A 264 27.59 2.20 9.23
C SER A 264 29.07 2.34 8.87
N VAL A 265 29.54 1.66 7.83
CA VAL A 265 30.91 1.85 7.31
C VAL A 265 30.85 2.93 6.21
N PRO A 266 31.26 4.19 6.48
CA PRO A 266 31.36 5.19 5.42
C PRO A 266 32.56 4.84 4.54
N LEU A 267 32.28 4.48 3.30
CA LEU A 267 33.31 4.21 2.30
C LEU A 267 33.52 5.48 1.48
N ILE A 268 34.52 6.27 1.88
CA ILE A 268 34.91 7.50 1.20
C ILE A 268 36.15 7.19 0.38
N HIS A 269 36.08 7.36 -0.94
CA HIS A 269 37.25 7.27 -1.79
C HIS A 269 37.81 8.65 -2.10
N SER A 270 39.04 8.91 -1.68
CA SER A 270 39.66 10.24 -1.65
C SER A 270 40.68 10.52 -2.76
N ASN A 271 40.86 9.64 -3.74
CA ASN A 271 41.84 9.91 -4.80
C ASN A 271 41.17 10.54 -6.03
N TYR A 272 41.21 11.87 -6.08
CA TYR A 272 41.13 12.69 -7.30
C TYR A 272 39.82 12.65 -8.12
N PHE A 273 38.67 12.41 -7.48
CA PHE A 273 37.39 12.70 -8.14
C PHE A 273 36.94 14.13 -7.86
N SER A 274 36.62 14.88 -8.92
CA SER A 274 36.02 16.22 -8.85
C SER A 274 34.67 16.19 -9.54
N CYS A 275 33.62 15.87 -8.78
CA CYS A 275 32.27 15.54 -9.28
C CYS A 275 31.44 16.70 -9.86
N CYS A 276 32.02 17.89 -10.04
CA CYS A 276 31.29 19.14 -10.25
C CYS A 276 31.62 19.83 -11.59
N ASP A 277 31.98 19.05 -12.61
CA ASP A 277 32.46 19.56 -13.90
C ASP A 277 31.38 19.61 -14.99
N GLU A 278 30.11 19.43 -14.61
CA GLU A 278 28.94 19.31 -15.50
C GLU A 278 29.03 18.14 -16.50
N ARG A 279 29.98 17.21 -16.32
CA ARG A 279 30.04 15.99 -17.11
C ARG A 279 29.14 14.91 -16.52
N TRP A 280 28.81 13.94 -17.36
CA TRP A 280 28.10 12.75 -16.93
C TRP A 280 29.10 11.76 -16.35
N HIS A 281 28.82 11.31 -15.13
CA HIS A 281 29.54 10.23 -14.49
C HIS A 281 28.64 9.00 -14.34
N PHE A 282 29.22 7.83 -14.53
CA PHE A 282 28.54 6.54 -14.41
C PHE A 282 29.01 5.81 -13.15
N VAL A 283 28.11 5.68 -12.17
CA VAL A 283 28.40 4.94 -10.94
C VAL A 283 27.74 3.57 -10.99
N THR A 284 28.47 2.55 -10.55
CA THR A 284 27.93 1.21 -10.32
C THR A 284 28.36 0.72 -8.94
N VAL A 285 27.41 0.37 -8.08
CA VAL A 285 27.67 -0.30 -6.79
C VAL A 285 27.17 -1.74 -6.90
N VAL A 286 28.04 -2.70 -6.57
CA VAL A 286 27.76 -4.14 -6.57
C VAL A 286 28.04 -4.68 -5.18
N GLN A 287 27.00 -5.10 -4.46
CA GLN A 287 27.11 -5.78 -3.18
C GLN A 287 26.91 -7.27 -3.38
N ASN A 288 27.90 -8.09 -3.07
CA ASN A 288 27.80 -9.55 -3.10
C ASN A 288 28.08 -10.11 -1.70
N GLN A 289 27.03 -10.51 -0.99
CA GLN A 289 27.12 -10.88 0.43
C GLN A 289 27.72 -9.73 1.25
N THR A 290 28.92 -9.90 1.78
CA THR A 290 29.60 -8.90 2.60
C THR A 290 30.59 -8.08 1.78
N CYS A 291 30.82 -8.44 0.52
CA CYS A 291 31.75 -7.72 -0.35
C CYS A 291 31.04 -6.61 -1.14
N ILE A 292 31.57 -5.39 -1.09
CA ILE A 292 31.11 -4.23 -1.86
C ILE A 292 32.15 -3.89 -2.90
N LYS A 293 31.71 -3.68 -4.15
CA LYS A 293 32.50 -3.08 -5.22
C LYS A 293 31.84 -1.80 -5.67
N VAL A 294 32.61 -0.72 -5.80
CA VAL A 294 32.15 0.53 -6.38
C VAL A 294 32.98 0.82 -7.60
N TYR A 295 32.30 1.05 -8.71
CA TYR A 295 32.88 1.51 -9.96
C TYR A 295 32.41 2.92 -10.25
N LEU A 296 33.32 3.74 -10.73
CA LEU A 296 33.06 5.08 -11.21
C LEU A 296 33.69 5.20 -12.60
N ASP A 297 32.88 5.57 -13.58
CA ASP A 297 33.28 5.64 -14.99
C ASP A 297 33.99 4.36 -15.48
N GLU A 298 33.42 3.22 -15.06
CA GLU A 298 33.89 1.86 -15.34
C GLU A 298 35.20 1.44 -14.61
N GLU A 299 35.83 2.34 -13.87
CA GLU A 299 37.01 2.04 -13.05
C GLU A 299 36.60 1.55 -11.66
N LEU A 300 37.18 0.44 -11.18
CA LEU A 300 36.96 -0.06 -9.82
C LEU A 300 37.69 0.86 -8.83
N ILE A 301 36.94 1.67 -8.09
CA ILE A 301 37.49 2.63 -7.11
C ILE A 301 37.46 2.10 -5.67
N LEU A 302 36.65 1.07 -5.40
CA LEU A 302 36.52 0.50 -4.06
C LEU A 302 36.21 -0.99 -4.13
N PHE A 303 36.87 -1.78 -3.29
CA PHE A 303 36.51 -3.15 -2.97
C PHE A 303 36.75 -3.42 -1.49
N GLU A 304 35.69 -3.70 -0.74
CA GLU A 304 35.75 -3.91 0.71
C GLU A 304 34.85 -5.08 1.13
N ASP A 305 35.26 -5.80 2.18
CA ASP A 305 34.43 -6.78 2.87
C ASP A 305 33.91 -6.13 4.18
N ILE A 306 32.66 -5.69 4.17
CA ILE A 306 32.07 -4.85 5.24
C ILE A 306 31.62 -5.65 6.46
N ASP A 307 31.48 -6.97 6.35
CA ASP A 307 31.24 -7.86 7.49
C ASP A 307 32.00 -9.18 7.30
N PRO A 308 33.31 -9.21 7.60
CA PRO A 308 34.14 -10.41 7.44
C PRO A 308 33.66 -11.61 8.25
N HIS A 309 32.86 -11.39 9.31
CA HIS A 309 32.29 -12.44 10.13
C HIS A 309 30.99 -13.03 9.56
N ARG A 310 30.44 -12.42 8.50
CA ARG A 310 29.25 -12.86 7.77
C ARG A 310 28.02 -13.03 8.66
N LYS A 311 27.89 -12.16 9.67
CA LYS A 311 26.68 -12.12 10.51
C LYS A 311 25.50 -11.55 9.71
N TYR A 312 25.78 -10.57 8.87
CA TYR A 312 24.82 -9.86 8.04
C TYR A 312 25.29 -9.86 6.59
N THR A 313 24.52 -10.49 5.71
CA THR A 313 24.95 -10.77 4.32
C THR A 313 23.99 -10.23 3.27
N ALA A 314 22.85 -9.67 3.68
CA ALA A 314 21.78 -9.24 2.79
C ALA A 314 21.36 -7.81 3.10
N LEU A 315 21.10 -7.03 2.05
CA LEU A 315 20.54 -5.68 2.15
C LEU A 315 19.00 -5.77 2.06
N ASN A 316 18.30 -5.69 3.19
CA ASN A 316 16.85 -5.74 3.27
C ASN A 316 16.21 -4.35 3.21
N TYR A 317 16.44 -3.63 2.12
CA TYR A 317 16.00 -2.23 1.94
C TYR A 317 14.47 -2.03 1.85
N GLY A 318 13.66 -3.08 2.01
CA GLY A 318 12.20 -3.00 2.10
C GLY A 318 11.47 -2.60 0.81
N GLY A 319 12.15 -2.57 -0.33
CA GLY A 319 11.56 -2.18 -1.63
C GLY A 319 11.47 -0.67 -1.85
N ILE A 320 12.07 0.15 -0.97
CA ILE A 320 11.98 1.62 -1.02
C ILE A 320 13.31 2.20 -1.51
N CYS A 321 13.25 3.07 -2.53
CA CYS A 321 14.40 3.74 -3.09
C CYS A 321 14.06 5.21 -3.39
N TYR A 322 14.90 6.11 -2.91
CA TYR A 322 14.79 7.55 -3.14
C TYR A 322 15.95 8.03 -4.00
N PHE A 323 15.66 8.99 -4.87
CA PHE A 323 16.66 9.65 -5.72
C PHE A 323 16.59 11.16 -5.48
N GLY A 324 17.73 11.79 -5.24
CA GLY A 324 17.82 13.25 -5.09
C GLY A 324 17.57 13.79 -3.68
N GLY A 325 16.97 13.02 -2.77
CA GLY A 325 16.52 13.49 -1.46
C GLY A 325 15.35 12.64 -0.96
N PHE A 326 14.56 13.17 -0.02
CA PHE A 326 13.35 12.53 0.52
C PHE A 326 12.12 13.41 0.28
N GLU A 327 10.91 12.91 0.54
CA GLU A 327 9.66 13.66 0.42
C GLU A 327 9.58 14.95 1.27
N ILE A 328 8.65 15.85 0.92
CA ILE A 328 8.44 17.13 1.62
C ILE A 328 8.29 16.89 3.13
N GLY A 329 9.07 17.64 3.92
CA GLY A 329 9.05 17.57 5.38
C GLY A 329 10.08 16.61 5.98
N ARG A 330 10.85 15.89 5.15
CA ARG A 330 11.93 15.01 5.60
C ARG A 330 13.30 15.51 5.14
N GLU A 331 13.98 16.23 6.03
CA GLU A 331 15.32 16.75 5.73
C GLU A 331 16.38 15.64 5.65
N VAL A 332 17.23 15.69 4.60
CA VAL A 332 18.29 14.70 4.36
C VAL A 332 19.22 14.53 5.57
N ASN A 333 19.60 15.61 6.23
CA ASN A 333 20.45 15.56 7.42
C ASN A 333 19.84 14.73 8.55
N THR A 334 18.54 14.90 8.78
CA THR A 334 17.80 14.24 9.85
C THR A 334 17.58 12.76 9.54
N VAL A 335 17.11 12.44 8.32
CA VAL A 335 16.82 11.05 7.91
C VAL A 335 18.10 10.20 7.82
N THR A 336 19.19 10.80 7.36
CA THR A 336 20.47 10.09 7.22
C THR A 336 21.34 10.16 8.48
N THR A 337 20.81 10.67 9.59
CA THR A 337 21.55 10.84 10.86
C THR A 337 22.93 11.51 10.69
N GLY A 338 23.01 12.52 9.81
CA GLY A 338 24.24 13.27 9.52
C GLY A 338 25.18 12.63 8.49
N LEU A 339 24.82 11.49 7.90
CA LEU A 339 25.64 10.88 6.83
C LEU A 339 25.65 11.76 5.57
N PHE A 340 24.54 12.44 5.27
CA PHE A 340 24.43 13.42 4.19
C PHE A 340 23.71 14.66 4.71
N HIS A 341 24.13 15.85 4.28
CA HIS A 341 23.58 17.10 4.81
C HIS A 341 22.62 17.81 3.83
N LYS A 342 22.72 17.49 2.54
CA LYS A 342 22.02 18.20 1.47
C LYS A 342 21.36 17.22 0.50
N GLU A 343 20.26 17.67 -0.08
CA GLU A 343 19.65 17.08 -1.26
C GLU A 343 20.58 17.22 -2.47
N PHE A 344 20.44 16.32 -3.43
CA PHE A 344 21.19 16.40 -4.68
C PHE A 344 20.45 17.26 -5.69
N ILE A 345 21.12 18.32 -6.15
CA ILE A 345 20.66 19.14 -7.27
C ILE A 345 21.48 18.78 -8.50
N GLY A 346 20.84 18.19 -9.49
CA GLY A 346 21.50 17.73 -10.71
C GLY A 346 20.57 16.92 -11.61
N LYS A 347 21.15 16.16 -12.54
CA LYS A 347 20.40 15.29 -13.45
C LYS A 347 20.79 13.84 -13.23
N ILE A 348 19.81 12.94 -13.25
CA ILE A 348 19.98 11.49 -13.12
C ILE A 348 19.31 10.81 -14.31
N LYS A 349 19.96 9.81 -14.90
CA LYS A 349 19.40 8.99 -15.98
C LYS A 349 19.93 7.56 -15.94
N ASP A 350 19.33 6.71 -16.77
CA ASP A 350 19.78 5.33 -17.02
C ASP A 350 19.94 4.49 -15.74
N VAL A 351 19.03 4.71 -14.78
CA VAL A 351 19.01 3.97 -13.51
C VAL A 351 18.61 2.52 -13.77
N VAL A 352 19.45 1.60 -13.29
CA VAL A 352 19.24 0.16 -13.32
C VAL A 352 19.42 -0.37 -11.89
N LEU A 353 18.43 -1.14 -11.43
CA LEU A 353 18.45 -1.80 -10.14
C LEU A 353 18.49 -3.32 -10.34
N PHE A 354 19.28 -3.99 -9.49
CA PHE A 354 19.49 -5.43 -9.47
C PHE A 354 19.95 -5.97 -10.82
N GLN A 355 19.42 -7.13 -11.21
CA GLN A 355 19.67 -7.77 -12.51
C GLN A 355 18.63 -7.39 -13.58
N ASP A 356 17.76 -6.41 -13.32
CA ASP A 356 16.81 -6.00 -14.35
C ASP A 356 17.57 -5.36 -15.52
N SER A 357 17.32 -5.85 -16.74
CA SER A 357 17.89 -5.24 -17.95
C SER A 357 17.12 -3.97 -18.36
N LYS A 358 15.96 -3.71 -17.73
CA LYS A 358 15.13 -2.54 -18.01
C LYS A 358 15.52 -1.36 -17.12
N LYS A 359 15.69 -0.20 -17.75
CA LYS A 359 15.90 1.07 -17.07
C LYS A 359 14.62 1.54 -16.37
N ILE A 360 14.76 2.13 -15.19
CA ILE A 360 13.63 2.69 -14.44
C ILE A 360 13.07 3.92 -15.18
N GLN A 361 11.75 3.99 -15.30
CA GLN A 361 11.05 5.16 -15.83
C GLN A 361 10.88 6.22 -14.73
N LEU A 362 11.91 7.06 -14.54
CA LEU A 362 11.93 8.10 -13.49
C LEU A 362 10.74 9.07 -13.56
N MET A 363 10.19 9.35 -14.75
CA MET A 363 9.02 10.24 -14.93
C MET A 363 7.71 9.69 -14.36
N LYS A 364 7.67 8.42 -13.95
CA LYS A 364 6.53 7.82 -13.24
C LYS A 364 6.72 7.80 -11.72
N ALA A 365 7.87 8.25 -11.22
CA ALA A 365 8.15 8.29 -9.79
C ALA A 365 7.42 9.47 -9.13
N GLU A 366 7.10 9.32 -7.85
CA GLU A 366 6.55 10.39 -7.03
C GLU A 366 7.69 11.31 -6.57
N GLY A 367 7.53 12.63 -6.72
CA GLY A 367 8.55 13.61 -6.34
C GLY A 367 8.06 15.05 -6.47
N TYR A 368 8.50 15.93 -5.58
CA TYR A 368 7.99 17.30 -5.48
C TYR A 368 8.84 18.35 -6.22
N ASN A 369 10.05 17.99 -6.64
CA ASN A 369 11.00 18.88 -7.31
C ASN A 369 11.73 18.20 -8.48
N VAL A 370 11.00 17.34 -9.20
CA VAL A 370 11.54 16.53 -10.31
C VAL A 370 11.08 17.09 -11.65
N TYR A 371 12.03 17.43 -12.52
CA TYR A 371 11.78 17.98 -13.84
C TYR A 371 12.43 17.14 -14.94
N ASN A 372 11.86 17.16 -16.15
CA ASN A 372 12.45 16.49 -17.30
C ASN A 372 13.66 17.28 -17.82
N GLY A 373 14.87 16.78 -17.55
CA GLY A 373 16.14 17.44 -17.87
C GLY A 373 16.55 17.51 -19.34
N ASN A 374 15.68 17.11 -20.29
CA ASN A 374 15.90 17.24 -21.74
C ASN A 374 15.63 18.65 -22.29
N TYR A 375 15.03 19.53 -21.50
CA TYR A 375 14.88 20.94 -21.85
C TYR A 375 15.94 21.77 -21.11
N ARG A 376 16.37 22.86 -21.74
CA ARG A 376 17.48 23.74 -21.30
C ARG A 376 17.20 24.57 -20.03
N ASN A 377 16.24 24.16 -19.19
CA ASN A 377 15.96 24.81 -17.91
C ASN A 377 16.10 23.79 -16.78
#